data_AF-A0A970PNA0-F1
#
_entry.id   AF-A0A970PNA0-F1
#
_cell.length_a   1.000
_cell.length_b   1.000
_cell.length_c   1.000
_cell.angle_alpha   90.00
_cell.angle_beta   90.00
_cell.angle_gamma   90.00
#
_symmetry.space_group_name_H-M   'P 1'
#
loop_
_entity.id
_entity.type
_entity.pdbx_description
1 polymer ?
#
loop_
_entity_poly.entity_id
_entity_poly.type
_entity_poly.pdbx_seq_one_letter_code
_entity_poly.pdbx_strand_id
1 'polypeptide(L)'
;DWQRLDRAFRFRIPGWGSVPWKKVMTELAMVGYDYVLSYEHEDVTMSVGDGVEKVAAYLKPLIIKAPYEGRRDKIFNNPRN
;
A
#
# COMPACT_ATOMS: atom_id res chain seq x y z
N ASP A 1 22.37 15.92 3.87
CA ASP A 1 22.57 14.47 4.02
C ASP A 1 21.33 13.83 4.63
N TRP A 2 20.80 12.80 3.97
CA TRP A 2 19.61 12.04 4.38
C TRP A 2 19.92 10.96 5.43
N GLN A 3 21.19 10.63 5.65
CA GLN A 3 21.62 9.60 6.62
C GLN A 3 21.65 10.10 8.07
N ARG A 4 21.60 11.41 8.29
CA ARG A 4 21.60 12.04 9.63
C ARG A 4 20.53 11.46 10.55
N LEU A 5 20.94 11.09 11.76
CA LEU A 5 20.06 10.48 12.77
C LEU A 5 19.09 11.49 13.40
N ASP A 6 19.48 12.76 13.48
CA ASP A 6 18.73 13.84 14.14
C ASP A 6 17.66 14.50 13.25
N ARG A 7 17.39 13.94 12.07
CA ARG A 7 16.30 14.44 11.21
C ARG A 7 14.95 14.07 11.81
N ALA A 8 14.03 15.03 11.81
CA ALA A 8 12.64 14.82 12.22
C ALA A 8 11.90 13.76 11.36
N PHE A 9 12.36 13.53 10.12
CA PHE A 9 11.85 12.48 9.25
C PHE A 9 12.92 12.00 8.26
N ARG A 10 12.65 10.87 7.61
CA ARG A 10 13.44 10.31 6.51
C ARG A 10 12.53 9.59 5.52
N PHE A 11 12.93 9.52 4.25
CA PHE A 11 12.28 8.65 3.28
C PHE A 11 12.42 7.20 3.70
N ARG A 12 11.33 6.45 3.64
CA ARG A 12 11.28 5.02 3.94
C ARG A 12 10.55 4.30 2.82
N ILE A 13 10.98 3.07 2.54
CA ILE A 13 10.26 2.20 1.62
C ILE A 13 8.81 1.94 2.10
N PRO A 14 7.87 1.63 1.19
CA PRO A 14 6.54 1.15 1.57
C PRO A 14 6.55 0.07 2.66
N GLY A 15 5.71 0.24 3.68
CA GLY A 15 5.64 -0.64 4.85
C GLY A 15 6.60 -0.33 6.00
N TRP A 16 7.60 0.55 5.80
CA TRP A 16 8.60 0.92 6.82
C TRP A 16 8.50 2.38 7.30
N GLY A 17 7.56 3.13 6.74
CA GLY A 17 7.21 4.49 7.17
C GLY A 17 5.82 4.57 7.79
N SER A 18 5.29 5.79 7.91
CA SER A 18 3.98 6.07 8.50
C SER A 18 2.83 6.18 7.48
N VAL A 19 3.09 5.98 6.19
CA VAL A 19 2.05 6.04 5.15
C VAL A 19 1.06 4.88 5.32
N PRO A 20 -0.27 5.14 5.34
CA PRO A 20 -1.28 4.10 5.50
C PRO A 20 -1.56 3.38 4.18
N TRP A 21 -0.61 2.55 3.72
CA TRP A 21 -0.66 1.90 2.40
C TRP A 21 -1.94 1.11 2.12
N LYS A 22 -2.50 0.40 3.11
CA LYS A 22 -3.78 -0.31 2.93
C LYS A 22 -4.91 0.64 2.52
N LYS A 23 -4.95 1.86 3.08
CA LYS A 23 -5.92 2.88 2.71
C LYS A 23 -5.66 3.34 1.27
N VAL A 24 -4.42 3.70 0.95
CA VAL A 24 -4.04 4.12 -0.42
C VAL A 24 -4.46 3.09 -1.47
N MET A 25 -4.13 1.81 -1.25
CA MET A 25 -4.49 0.73 -2.16
C MET A 25 -6.01 0.55 -2.29
N THR A 26 -6.75 0.74 -1.19
CA THR A 26 -8.22 0.69 -1.20
C THR A 26 -8.81 1.83 -2.00
N GLU A 27 -8.35 3.07 -1.79
CA GLU A 27 -8.87 4.24 -2.50
C GLU A 27 -8.56 4.16 -4.00
N LEU A 28 -7.36 3.72 -4.39
CA LEU A 28 -7.01 3.48 -5.80
C LEU A 28 -7.97 2.50 -6.46
N ALA A 29 -8.28 1.39 -5.78
CA ALA A 29 -9.25 0.41 -6.29
C ALA A 29 -10.67 1.00 -6.36
N MET A 30 -11.08 1.80 -5.37
CA MET A 30 -12.42 2.41 -5.33
C MET A 30 -12.67 3.43 -6.44
N VAL A 31 -11.63 4.16 -6.88
CA VAL A 31 -11.74 5.09 -8.00
C VAL A 31 -11.54 4.42 -9.37
N GLY A 32 -11.35 3.09 -9.39
CA GLY A 32 -11.18 2.33 -10.63
C GLY A 32 -9.80 2.48 -11.27
N TYR A 33 -8.76 2.81 -10.51
CA TYR A 33 -7.39 2.85 -11.02
C TYR A 33 -6.90 1.44 -11.36
N ASP A 34 -6.55 1.19 -12.62
CA ASP A 34 -6.17 -0.11 -13.16
C ASP A 34 -4.77 -0.13 -13.81
N TYR A 35 -3.98 0.93 -13.59
CA TYR A 35 -2.66 1.10 -14.20
C TYR A 35 -1.50 0.73 -13.26
N VAL A 36 -0.28 1.03 -13.70
CA VAL A 36 0.96 0.60 -13.02
C VAL A 36 1.17 1.32 -11.69
N LEU A 37 1.29 0.54 -10.61
CA LEU A 37 1.86 1.02 -9.34
C LEU A 37 3.40 0.96 -9.40
N SER A 38 4.03 2.12 -9.56
CA SER A 38 5.49 2.24 -9.57
C SER A 38 6.07 2.52 -8.17
N TYR A 39 7.35 2.20 -7.99
CA TYR A 39 8.11 2.42 -6.78
C TYR A 39 9.46 3.07 -7.11
N GLU A 40 9.85 4.05 -6.31
CA GLU A 40 11.14 4.73 -6.35
C GLU A 40 11.89 4.54 -5.02
N HIS A 41 13.18 4.20 -5.09
CA HIS A 41 13.99 3.90 -3.91
C HIS A 41 14.80 5.12 -3.44
N GLU A 42 14.33 5.79 -2.39
CA GLU A 42 15.05 6.88 -1.71
C GLU A 42 15.42 6.57 -0.25
N ASP A 43 15.16 5.33 0.22
CA ASP A 43 15.47 4.92 1.60
C ASP A 43 16.98 4.70 1.78
N VAL A 44 17.59 5.53 2.63
CA VAL A 44 19.03 5.47 2.93
C VAL A 44 19.42 4.41 3.97
N THR A 45 18.45 3.63 4.49
CA THR A 45 18.69 2.62 5.54
C THR A 45 18.95 1.22 5.00
N MET A 46 18.73 0.99 3.71
CA MET A 46 18.94 -0.31 3.04
C MET A 46 19.33 -0.12 1.58
N SER A 47 19.89 -1.17 0.97
CA SER A 47 20.25 -1.15 -0.45
C SER A 47 19.00 -1.14 -1.34
N VAL A 48 19.17 -0.72 -2.60
CA VAL A 48 18.08 -0.78 -3.59
C VAL A 48 17.55 -2.20 -3.76
N GLY A 49 18.43 -3.20 -3.83
CA GLY A 49 18.03 -4.61 -3.96
C GLY A 49 17.17 -5.12 -2.81
N ASP A 50 17.63 -4.93 -1.56
CA ASP A 50 16.87 -5.33 -0.37
C ASP A 50 15.54 -4.57 -0.26
N GLY A 51 15.55 -3.27 -0.60
CA GLY A 51 14.36 -2.44 -0.64
C GLY A 51 13.32 -2.95 -1.63
N VAL A 52 13.71 -3.25 -2.88
CA VAL A 52 12.80 -3.76 -3.90
C VAL A 52 12.16 -5.08 -3.48
N GLU A 53 12.93 -6.00 -2.90
CA GLU A 53 12.40 -7.28 -2.41
C GLU A 53 11.37 -7.08 -1.28
N LYS A 54 11.70 -6.24 -0.30
CA LYS A 54 10.80 -5.94 0.83
C LYS A 54 9.54 -5.20 0.39
N VAL A 55 9.65 -4.23 -0.51
CA VAL A 55 8.50 -3.50 -1.05
C VAL A 55 7.59 -4.43 -1.83
N ALA A 56 8.14 -5.27 -2.69
CA ALA A 56 7.37 -6.25 -3.44
C ALA A 56 6.62 -7.21 -2.49
N ALA A 57 7.30 -7.72 -1.46
CA ALA A 57 6.68 -8.60 -0.46
C ALA A 57 5.56 -7.90 0.32
N TYR A 58 5.69 -6.59 0.58
CA TYR A 58 4.69 -5.82 1.32
C TYR A 58 3.49 -5.37 0.47
N LEU A 59 3.72 -4.80 -0.72
CA LEU A 59 2.67 -4.20 -1.55
C LEU A 59 1.90 -5.22 -2.40
N LYS A 60 2.53 -6.27 -2.91
CA LYS A 60 1.86 -7.26 -3.79
C LYS A 60 0.62 -7.89 -3.13
N PRO A 61 0.64 -8.28 -1.84
CA PRO A 61 -0.55 -8.82 -1.18
C PRO A 61 -1.69 -7.80 -1.01
N LEU A 62 -1.43 -6.49 -1.13
CA LEU A 62 -2.44 -5.44 -0.98
C LEU A 62 -3.16 -5.08 -2.28
N ILE A 63 -2.72 -5.62 -3.43
CA ILE A 63 -3.35 -5.36 -4.73
C ILE A 63 -4.72 -6.03 -4.78
N ILE A 64 -5.77 -5.22 -4.90
CA ILE A 64 -7.14 -5.66 -5.11
C ILE A 64 -7.31 -6.00 -6.59
N LYS A 65 -7.57 -7.27 -6.89
CA LYS A 65 -7.61 -7.78 -8.28
C LYS A 65 -8.97 -7.65 -8.96
N ALA A 66 -10.03 -7.47 -8.19
CA ALA A 66 -11.39 -7.36 -8.66
C ALA A 66 -12.21 -6.48 -7.70
N PRO A 67 -13.22 -5.77 -8.22
CA PRO A 67 -14.13 -4.99 -7.37
C PRO A 67 -14.94 -5.92 -6.46
N TYR A 68 -15.54 -5.34 -5.42
CA TYR A 68 -16.48 -6.05 -4.56
C TYR A 68 -17.75 -6.44 -5.35
N GLU A 69 -18.05 -7.73 -5.39
CA GLU A 69 -19.18 -8.29 -6.16
C GLU A 69 -20.51 -8.33 -5.37
N GLY A 70 -20.54 -7.76 -4.17
CA GLY A 70 -21.68 -7.84 -3.27
C GLY A 70 -21.68 -9.10 -2.40
N ARG A 71 -22.31 -8.99 -1.23
CA ARG A 71 -22.57 -10.09 -0.30
C ARG A 71 -24.03 -10.49 -0.43
N ARG A 72 -24.29 -11.79 -0.65
CA ARG A 72 -25.66 -12.32 -0.88
C ARG A 72 -26.26 -13.00 0.34
N ASP A 73 -25.60 -12.94 1.49
CA ASP A 73 -26.11 -13.54 2.72
C ASP A 73 -27.16 -12.69 3.42
N LYS A 74 -27.96 -13.34 4.28
CA LYS A 74 -29.11 -12.75 4.97
C LYS A 74 -28.74 -11.53 5.83
N ILE A 75 -27.49 -11.39 6.25
CA ILE A 75 -27.00 -10.26 7.06
C ILE A 75 -26.91 -8.98 6.22
N PHE A 76 -26.45 -9.09 4.96
CA PHE A 76 -26.28 -7.94 4.06
C PHE A 76 -27.53 -7.62 3.23
N ASN A 77 -28.46 -8.58 3.11
CA ASN A 77 -29.68 -8.45 2.31
C ASN A 77 -30.96 -8.35 3.17
N ASN A 78 -30.86 -8.00 4.46
CA ASN A 78 -32.03 -7.87 5.33
C ASN A 78 -32.77 -6.55 5.03
N PRO A 79 -34.00 -6.60 4.45
CA PRO A 79 -34.75 -5.41 4.05
C PRO A 79 -35.38 -4.64 5.23
N ARG A 80 -34.91 -4.85 6.46
CA ARG A 80 -35.44 -4.22 7.68
C ARG A 80 -34.52 -3.15 8.29
N ASN A 81 -33.49 -2.73 7.57
CA ASN A 81 -32.74 -1.50 7.85
C ASN A 81 -32.99 -0.49 6.74
#